data_AF-A0A183DAZ2-F1
#
_entry.id   AF-A0A183DAZ2-F1
#
_cell.length_a   1.000
_cell.length_b   1.000
_cell.length_c   1.000
_cell.angle_alpha   90.00
_cell.angle_beta   90.00
_cell.angle_gamma   90.00
#
_symmetry.space_group_name_H-M   'P 1'
#
loop_
_entity.id
_entity.type
_entity.pdbx_description
1 polymer ?
#
loop_
_entity_poly.entity_id
_entity_poly.type
_entity_poly.pdbx_seq_one_letter_code
_entity_poly.pdbx_strand_id
1 'polypeptide(L)'
;MSAYHHGEASLMSTIVNLAQDYVGSNNINLLLPIGQFGTRLQGGKDSASPRYIFTQLNPVTRALFPSVDENVLRFLYEENQRIEPEW
;
A
#
# COMPACT_ATOMS: atom_id res chain seq x y z
N MET A 1 -9.91 -2.43 9.82
CA MET A 1 -8.55 -2.97 9.97
C MET A 1 -8.56 -4.42 9.50
N SER A 2 -7.49 -4.88 8.88
CA SER A 2 -7.43 -6.11 8.06
C SER A 2 -6.97 -7.37 8.80
N ALA A 3 -7.04 -7.42 10.14
CA ALA A 3 -6.55 -8.54 10.95
C ALA A 3 -5.14 -9.07 10.56
N TYR A 4 -4.20 -8.19 10.20
CA TYR A 4 -2.89 -8.65 9.75
C TYR A 4 -2.02 -9.16 10.92
N HIS A 5 -1.60 -10.43 10.86
CA HIS A 5 -0.94 -11.12 11.98
C HIS A 5 0.60 -11.30 11.86
N HIS A 6 1.25 -10.79 10.81
CA HIS A 6 2.68 -11.06 10.54
C HIS A 6 3.63 -9.89 10.87
N GLY A 7 3.25 -9.04 11.82
CA GLY A 7 4.08 -7.97 12.38
C GLY A 7 4.17 -6.69 11.54
N GLU A 8 4.26 -5.55 12.23
CA GLU A 8 4.20 -4.22 11.59
C GLU A 8 5.37 -3.92 10.65
N ALA A 9 6.55 -4.53 10.87
CA ALA A 9 7.72 -4.31 10.01
C ALA A 9 7.46 -4.76 8.56
N SER A 10 6.84 -5.93 8.40
CA SER A 10 6.44 -6.46 7.08
C SER A 10 5.38 -5.56 6.45
N LEU A 11 4.40 -5.12 7.23
CA LEU A 11 3.34 -4.21 6.75
C LEU A 11 3.91 -2.86 6.29
N MET A 12 4.81 -2.26 7.08
CA MET A 12 5.48 -1.01 6.73
C MET A 12 6.31 -1.15 5.45
N SER A 13 7.03 -2.27 5.28
CA SER A 13 7.76 -2.57 4.04
C SER A 13 6.83 -2.67 2.84
N THR A 14 5.69 -3.37 2.98
CA THR A 14 4.66 -3.45 1.93
C THR A 14 4.11 -2.06 1.57
N ILE A 15 3.82 -1.21 2.56
CA ILE A 15 3.35 0.17 2.33
C ILE A 15 4.40 0.98 1.57
N VAL A 16 5.68 0.87 1.94
CA VAL A 16 6.77 1.55 1.23
C VAL A 16 6.83 1.09 -0.23
N ASN A 17 6.77 -0.21 -0.48
CA ASN A 17 6.83 -0.77 -1.83
C ASN A 17 5.64 -0.38 -2.71
N LEU A 18 4.43 -0.25 -2.14
CA LEU A 18 3.23 0.23 -2.85
C LEU A 18 3.31 1.71 -3.24
N ALA A 19 4.12 2.50 -2.54
CA ALA A 19 4.28 3.93 -2.77
C ALA A 19 5.45 4.29 -3.68
N GLN A 20 6.47 3.43 -3.79
CA GLN A 20 7.66 3.68 -4.62
C GLN A 20 7.33 3.96 -6.09
N ASP A 21 7.97 4.98 -6.67
CA ASP A 21 7.70 5.50 -8.02
C ASP A 21 8.98 5.72 -8.87
N TYR A 22 10.13 5.21 -8.43
CA TYR A 22 11.36 5.29 -9.18
C TYR A 22 11.35 4.39 -10.43
N VAL A 23 12.22 4.68 -11.41
CA VAL A 23 12.32 3.89 -12.64
C VAL A 23 12.59 2.41 -12.35
N GLY A 24 11.64 1.55 -12.73
CA GLY A 24 11.72 0.10 -12.51
C GLY A 24 10.97 -0.42 -11.28
N SER A 25 10.30 0.44 -10.50
CA SER A 25 9.33 0.02 -9.48
C SER A 25 7.91 -0.07 -10.07
N ASN A 26 6.98 0.77 -9.61
CA ASN A 26 5.58 0.76 -10.03
C ASN A 26 5.34 1.73 -11.17
N ASN A 27 4.76 1.26 -12.28
CA ASN A 27 4.27 2.16 -13.33
C ASN A 27 3.15 3.09 -12.84
N ILE A 28 2.32 2.59 -11.90
CA ILE A 28 1.30 3.35 -11.20
C ILE A 28 1.36 2.95 -9.72
N ASN A 29 1.91 3.83 -8.88
CA ASN A 29 1.93 3.66 -7.44
C ASN A 29 0.57 4.02 -6.84
N LEU A 30 -0.02 3.11 -6.06
CA LEU A 30 -1.35 3.29 -5.48
C LEU A 30 -1.34 4.23 -4.25
N LEU A 31 -0.16 4.41 -3.68
CA LEU A 31 0.10 5.26 -2.53
C LEU A 31 1.10 6.36 -2.93
N LEU A 32 0.93 7.57 -2.40
CA LEU A 32 1.86 8.68 -2.68
C LEU A 32 3.13 8.57 -1.81
N PRO A 33 4.34 8.69 -2.38
CA PRO A 33 5.59 8.67 -1.62
C PRO A 33 5.90 10.04 -1.01
N ILE A 34 5.23 10.42 0.09
CA ILE A 34 5.43 11.72 0.74
C ILE A 34 6.61 11.63 1.72
N GLY A 35 7.82 11.83 1.17
CA GLY A 35 9.08 11.70 1.89
C GLY A 35 10.09 10.87 1.10
N GLN A 36 11.07 10.28 1.79
CA GLN A 36 12.09 9.43 1.15
C GLN A 36 11.65 7.96 1.16
N PHE A 37 10.98 7.51 0.09
CA PHE A 37 10.51 6.12 -0.08
C PHE A 37 11.53 5.20 -0.78
N GLY A 38 12.74 5.71 -0.99
CA GLY A 38 13.82 5.01 -1.67
C GLY A 38 13.89 5.37 -3.14
N THR A 39 15.05 5.13 -3.73
CA THR A 39 15.37 5.58 -5.08
C THR A 39 15.94 4.45 -5.91
N ARG A 40 16.07 4.70 -7.22
CA ARG A 40 16.72 3.76 -8.13
C ARG A 40 18.19 3.47 -7.79
N LEU A 41 18.85 4.32 -6.99
CA LEU A 41 20.28 4.17 -6.68
C LEU A 41 20.55 2.89 -5.89
N GLN A 42 19.63 2.49 -5.02
CA GLN A 42 19.72 1.25 -4.24
C GLN A 42 18.49 0.34 -4.41
N GLY A 43 17.70 0.57 -5.46
CA GLY A 43 16.46 -0.18 -5.71
C GLY A 43 15.49 -0.09 -4.55
N GLY A 44 15.29 1.11 -3.99
CA GLY A 44 14.36 1.37 -2.90
C GLY A 44 14.88 1.07 -1.49
N LYS A 45 16.04 0.40 -1.35
CA LYS A 45 16.62 0.03 -0.03
C LYS A 45 17.11 1.24 0.77
N ASP A 46 17.26 2.38 0.12
CA ASP A 46 17.60 3.68 0.69
C ASP A 46 16.37 4.47 1.18
N SER A 47 15.21 3.81 1.33
CA SER A 47 14.04 4.38 1.99
C SER A 47 14.35 4.81 3.42
N ALA A 48 13.84 5.96 3.84
CA ALA A 48 13.94 6.39 5.23
C ALA A 48 13.10 5.48 6.15
N SER A 49 13.36 5.55 7.44
CA SER A 49 12.58 4.82 8.45
C SER A 49 11.08 5.14 8.32
N PRO A 50 10.17 4.15 8.41
CA PRO A 50 8.72 4.35 8.27
C PRO A 50 8.14 5.41 9.22
N ARG A 51 8.81 5.73 10.32
CA ARG A 51 8.39 6.73 11.29
C ARG A 51 8.53 8.18 10.80
N TYR A 52 9.32 8.41 9.74
CA TYR A 52 9.65 9.75 9.23
C TYR A 52 9.11 10.04 7.83
N ILE A 53 8.33 9.11 7.27
CA ILE A 53 7.75 9.23 5.95
C ILE A 53 6.24 9.08 6.05
N PHE A 54 5.53 9.74 5.14
CA PHE A 54 4.08 9.79 5.13
C PHE A 54 3.55 9.26 3.82
N THR A 55 2.31 8.78 3.83
CA THR A 55 1.64 8.36 2.61
C THR A 55 0.14 8.59 2.70
N GLN A 56 -0.51 8.58 1.54
CA GLN A 56 -1.95 8.63 1.39
C GLN A 56 -2.30 7.97 0.05
N LEU A 57 -3.58 7.66 -0.18
CA LEU A 57 -4.02 7.13 -1.47
C LEU A 57 -3.70 8.10 -2.60
N ASN A 58 -3.10 7.58 -3.67
CA ASN A 58 -2.95 8.32 -4.92
C ASN A 58 -4.35 8.56 -5.51
N PRO A 59 -4.70 9.79 -5.96
CA PRO A 59 -5.99 10.06 -6.59
C PRO A 59 -6.38 9.08 -7.70
N VAL A 60 -5.40 8.57 -8.46
CA VAL A 60 -5.63 7.56 -9.51
C VAL A 60 -6.21 6.25 -8.96
N THR A 61 -5.92 5.90 -7.70
CA THR A 61 -6.36 4.65 -7.09
C THR A 61 -7.88 4.55 -7.07
N ARG A 62 -8.60 5.65 -6.83
CA ARG A 62 -10.09 5.63 -6.87
C ARG A 62 -10.67 5.57 -8.28
N ALA A 63 -9.89 5.89 -9.30
CA ALA A 63 -10.27 5.68 -10.69
C ALA A 63 -10.02 4.22 -11.12
N LEU A 64 -8.97 3.57 -10.59
CA LEU A 64 -8.66 2.17 -10.84
C LEU A 64 -9.53 1.20 -10.06
N PHE A 65 -9.92 1.57 -8.84
CA PHE A 65 -10.78 0.80 -7.94
C PHE A 65 -12.01 1.62 -7.58
N PRO A 66 -13.03 1.66 -8.45
CA PRO A 66 -14.24 2.44 -8.23
C PRO A 66 -14.99 1.96 -6.98
N SER A 67 -15.43 2.90 -6.13
CA SER A 67 -16.16 2.56 -4.91
C SER A 67 -17.49 1.86 -5.14
N VAL A 68 -18.09 2.01 -6.33
CA VAL A 68 -19.34 1.31 -6.67
C VAL A 68 -19.14 -0.20 -6.80
N ASP A 69 -17.94 -0.63 -7.23
CA ASP A 69 -17.62 -2.05 -7.42
C ASP A 69 -17.38 -2.76 -6.09
N GLU A 70 -17.17 -2.02 -4.99
CA GLU A 70 -17.08 -2.61 -3.64
C GLU A 70 -18.34 -3.44 -3.29
N ASN A 71 -19.50 -3.15 -3.89
CA ASN A 71 -20.75 -3.87 -3.63
C ASN A 71 -20.79 -5.29 -4.23
N VAL A 72 -19.95 -5.59 -5.22
CA VAL A 72 -19.90 -6.91 -5.86
C VAL A 72 -18.74 -7.77 -5.37
N LEU A 73 -17.91 -7.25 -4.46
CA LEU A 73 -16.79 -7.98 -3.90
C LEU A 73 -17.23 -8.94 -2.79
N ARG A 74 -16.53 -10.07 -2.72
CA ARG A 74 -16.67 -11.03 -1.63
C ARG A 74 -15.71 -10.69 -0.50
N PHE A 75 -16.25 -10.10 0.56
CA PHE A 75 -15.49 -9.78 1.77
C PHE A 75 -15.26 -11.01 2.65
N LEU A 76 -14.06 -11.13 3.20
CA LEU A 76 -13.67 -12.20 4.11
C LEU A 76 -13.96 -11.82 5.56
N TYR A 77 -14.00 -12.83 6.43
CA TYR A 77 -14.23 -12.68 7.86
C TYR A 77 -13.20 -13.47 8.66
N GLU A 78 -12.59 -12.82 9.65
CA GLU A 78 -11.65 -13.41 10.60
C GLU A 78 -12.10 -13.04 12.02
N GLU A 79 -12.26 -14.01 12.91
CA GLU A 79 -12.77 -13.80 14.28
C GLU A 79 -14.05 -12.94 14.36
N ASN A 80 -14.96 -13.10 13.39
CA ASN A 80 -16.20 -12.30 13.20
C ASN A 80 -15.98 -10.82 12.80
N GLN A 81 -14.74 -10.41 12.51
CA GLN A 81 -14.41 -9.12 11.92
C GLN A 81 -14.41 -9.23 10.39
N ARG A 82 -15.10 -8.32 9.71
CA ARG A 82 -15.00 -8.15 8.26
C ARG A 82 -13.64 -7.53 7.91
N ILE A 83 -12.88 -8.20 7.05
CA ILE A 83 -11.54 -7.76 6.59
C ILE A 83 -11.58 -7.37 5.10
N GLU A 84 -10.48 -7.47 4.37
CA GLU A 84 -10.41 -7.22 2.93
C GLU A 84 -11.28 -8.19 2.09
N PRO A 85 -11.60 -7.82 0.85
CA PRO A 85 -12.12 -8.77 -0.14
C PRO A 85 -11.10 -9.83 -0.53
N GLU A 86 -11.59 -10.90 -1.17
CA GLU A 86 -10.74 -11.95 -1.76
C GLU A 86 -9.74 -11.41 -2.81
N TRP A 87 -10.04 -10.26 -3.43
CA TRP A 87 -9.21 -9.56 -4.43
C TRP A 87 -9.54 -8.06 -4.49
#